data_AF-A0A8J8EE15-F1
#
_entry.id   AF-A0A8J8EE15-F1
#
_cell.length_a   1.000
_cell.length_b   1.000
_cell.length_c   1.000
_cell.angle_alpha   90.00
_cell.angle_beta   90.00
_cell.angle_gamma   90.00
#
_symmetry.space_group_name_H-M   'P 1'
#
loop_
_entity.id
_entity.type
_entity.pdbx_description
1 polymer ?
#
loop_
_entity_poly.entity_id
_entity_poly.type
_entity_poly.pdbx_seq_one_letter_code
_entity_poly.pdbx_strand_id
1 'polypeptide(L)'
;MKSLLTWVTILILLLVPLTIPETSAVKIDTNVSVEINPNAELLGIVYYLAFGKDPFVVDRGSYLTEVEDHFGKFRDSKAVLLLKSYISRGRSVPEKDYLLMGIEYYLLLCSDPPELEPMTTLGYPWFENEFLPALREFARESDFMGFYDSHMDYYREDLRIYENALKMLPPDEFMARNAGVRNVTYEFLHPYLVAVHGHSFSPAINGTEIWGAGGMLPLVRRTPQRTLWSCKTARDTMFGLPLNRDYLVNEGLNELLYLAFVYHELGHDVTVPALNSYRNLSSLPYLTDVIRRDMPYLAVYDIHFWDDYGMIYEGFADGWEDFAMGHVDPEYAEVEMWMQRGWGEFWIDEMVELYGKYANKSVHYGVDIQRYIPNMAKELRERVPEENASLLYQQRVPVTPLRAFDRGAVTGKVVVVYGTQNPDPKGAEYDRETAELIADNLRTFYSQWNGSVEIVVKADVNVTEDELGENLVLVGGPAANSVVAEMQEHFPLRFVKEGNYWVIEHSPNWSADSFIITENESDPVVKGQLNLSDSPTATLLLAVRNPNNPENYIVWIAGADRYGTRLFRNPTYYLSSYEIFTGKGIEMGFYV
;
A
#
# COMPACT_ATOMS: atom_id res chain seq x y z
N MET A 1 69.55 41.21 26.50
CA MET A 1 69.62 41.20 25.02
C MET A 1 69.80 39.77 24.55
N LYS A 2 68.90 39.34 23.63
CA LYS A 2 68.75 38.05 22.94
C LYS A 2 68.02 36.90 23.66
N SER A 3 66.88 36.60 23.03
CA SER A 3 66.07 35.35 22.92
C SER A 3 64.69 35.50 23.58
N LEU A 4 63.56 35.11 22.98
CA LEU A 4 63.30 34.36 21.77
C LEU A 4 61.87 34.69 21.29
N LEU A 5 61.69 34.75 19.98
CA LEU A 5 60.43 34.71 19.24
C LEU A 5 59.52 33.54 19.70
N THR A 6 58.21 33.67 19.48
CA THR A 6 57.24 32.69 18.88
C THR A 6 55.93 32.51 19.67
N TRP A 7 54.83 32.50 18.91
CA TRP A 7 53.46 32.03 19.24
C TRP A 7 52.42 33.07 19.69
N VAL A 8 52.04 33.94 18.76
CA VAL A 8 50.62 34.30 18.57
C VAL A 8 50.10 33.39 17.47
N THR A 9 49.50 32.27 17.84
CA THR A 9 48.70 31.44 16.94
C THR A 9 47.47 31.04 17.73
N ILE A 10 46.40 31.83 17.50
CA ILE A 10 45.01 31.40 17.38
C ILE A 10 44.76 30.04 18.03
N LEU A 11 44.43 30.06 19.32
CA LEU A 11 43.76 28.96 20.00
C LEU A 11 42.25 29.07 19.70
N ILE A 12 41.88 29.01 18.41
CA ILE A 12 40.56 28.51 18.01
C ILE A 12 40.72 27.00 18.08
N LEU A 13 40.61 26.50 19.30
CA LEU A 13 40.43 25.09 19.57
C LEU A 13 39.05 24.76 19.01
N LEU A 14 39.09 24.25 17.78
CA LEU A 14 38.08 23.44 17.11
C LEU A 14 37.22 22.68 18.13
N LEU A 15 36.11 23.30 18.53
CA LEU A 15 34.90 22.58 18.92
C LEU A 15 34.29 22.04 17.62
N VAL A 16 34.93 21.03 17.04
CA VAL A 16 34.21 20.09 16.18
C VAL A 16 33.33 19.34 17.16
N PRO A 17 31.98 19.44 17.10
CA PRO A 17 31.17 18.49 17.81
C PRO A 17 31.63 17.12 17.33
N LEU A 18 32.10 16.28 18.25
CA LEU A 18 32.19 14.85 18.01
C LEU A 18 30.75 14.40 17.75
N THR A 19 30.32 14.51 16.50
CA THR A 19 29.14 13.81 16.01
C THR A 19 29.51 12.35 16.14
N ILE A 20 28.96 11.71 17.18
CA ILE A 20 28.85 10.27 17.20
C ILE A 20 28.20 9.93 15.86
N PRO A 21 28.81 9.05 15.02
CA PRO A 21 28.15 8.64 13.79
C PRO A 21 26.76 8.14 14.17
N GLU A 22 25.74 8.86 13.71
CA GLU A 22 24.36 8.41 13.88
C GLU A 22 24.26 7.09 13.13
N THR A 23 23.78 6.06 13.83
CA THR A 23 23.60 4.74 13.24
C THR A 23 22.29 4.74 12.47
N SER A 24 22.31 4.26 11.24
CA SER A 24 21.12 3.95 10.45
C SER A 24 20.25 2.86 11.09
N ALA A 25 20.84 2.04 11.97
CA ALA A 25 20.15 1.07 12.79
C ALA A 25 19.70 1.70 14.12
N VAL A 26 18.42 1.53 14.45
CA VAL A 26 17.81 1.89 15.73
C VAL A 26 17.49 0.60 16.48
N LYS A 27 18.07 0.44 17.68
CA LYS A 27 17.71 -0.64 18.59
C LYS A 27 16.56 -0.19 19.47
N ILE A 28 15.42 -0.86 19.32
CA ILE A 28 14.23 -0.63 20.14
C ILE A 28 14.44 -1.25 21.52
N ASP A 29 14.97 -2.48 21.54
CA ASP A 29 15.38 -3.19 22.74
C ASP A 29 16.57 -4.15 22.46
N THR A 30 16.68 -5.24 23.21
CA THR A 30 17.76 -6.22 23.06
C THR A 30 17.57 -7.16 21.86
N ASN A 31 16.31 -7.45 21.50
CA ASN A 31 15.92 -8.39 20.45
C ASN A 31 15.24 -7.71 19.27
N VAL A 32 14.85 -6.43 19.34
CA VAL A 32 14.12 -5.73 18.28
C VAL A 32 14.94 -4.56 17.73
N SER A 33 15.12 -4.52 16.41
CA SER A 33 15.78 -3.42 15.71
C SER A 33 15.20 -3.12 14.33
N VAL A 34 15.34 -1.86 13.90
CA VAL A 34 15.04 -1.39 12.55
C VAL A 34 16.25 -0.69 11.95
N GLU A 35 16.45 -0.81 10.64
CA GLU A 35 17.53 -0.15 9.90
C GLU A 35 17.08 0.32 8.52
N ILE A 36 17.58 1.47 8.05
CA ILE A 36 17.65 1.72 6.60
C ILE A 36 18.77 0.88 6.04
N ASN A 37 18.49 -0.32 5.54
CA ASN A 37 19.56 -1.27 5.29
C ASN A 37 20.51 -0.80 4.15
N PRO A 38 21.84 -0.81 4.35
CA PRO A 38 22.79 -0.33 3.33
C PRO A 38 22.79 -1.18 2.05
N ASN A 39 22.45 -2.49 2.12
CA ASN A 39 22.34 -3.32 0.93
C ASN A 39 21.10 -2.94 0.09
N ALA A 40 19.98 -2.66 0.76
CA ALA A 40 18.76 -2.19 0.10
C ALA A 40 18.94 -0.79 -0.52
N GLU A 41 19.64 0.13 0.16
CA GLU A 41 19.92 1.45 -0.39
C GLU A 41 20.91 1.39 -1.57
N LEU A 42 21.93 0.53 -1.50
CA LEU A 42 22.84 0.27 -2.61
C LEU A 42 22.08 -0.26 -3.84
N LEU A 43 21.15 -1.21 -3.64
CA LEU A 43 20.26 -1.67 -4.70
C LEU A 43 19.44 -0.51 -5.28
N GLY A 44 18.86 0.33 -4.41
CA GLY A 44 18.09 1.50 -4.80
C GLY A 44 18.86 2.47 -5.68
N ILE A 45 20.12 2.78 -5.34
CA ILE A 45 21.00 3.64 -6.12
C ILE A 45 21.29 3.01 -7.49
N VAL A 46 21.68 1.74 -7.53
CA VAL A 46 21.97 1.04 -8.80
C VAL A 46 20.73 0.96 -9.69
N TYR A 47 19.56 0.78 -9.09
CA TYR A 47 18.27 0.80 -9.78
C TYR A 47 17.96 2.17 -10.38
N TYR A 48 18.08 3.24 -9.60
CA TYR A 48 17.88 4.62 -10.08
C TYR A 48 18.83 4.97 -11.24
N LEU A 49 20.10 4.53 -11.18
CA LEU A 49 21.02 4.72 -12.30
C LEU A 49 20.62 3.95 -13.56
N ALA A 50 19.99 2.78 -13.41
CA ALA A 50 19.54 1.95 -14.53
C ALA A 50 18.29 2.51 -15.23
N PHE A 51 17.33 3.02 -14.46
CA PHE A 51 15.97 3.34 -14.93
C PHE A 51 15.53 4.80 -14.75
N GLY A 52 16.27 5.63 -13.99
CA GLY A 52 15.90 7.01 -13.71
C GLY A 52 14.67 7.10 -12.81
N LYS A 53 13.76 8.04 -13.08
CA LYS A 53 12.50 8.22 -12.32
C LYS A 53 11.42 7.20 -12.71
N ASP A 54 11.77 5.92 -12.63
CA ASP A 54 10.87 4.79 -12.88
C ASP A 54 9.82 4.67 -11.75
N PRO A 55 8.65 4.02 -11.95
CA PRO A 55 7.58 3.97 -10.95
C PRO A 55 7.98 3.51 -9.55
N PHE A 56 9.02 2.69 -9.40
CA PHE A 56 9.50 2.22 -8.09
C PHE A 56 10.38 3.24 -7.36
N VAL A 57 10.88 4.30 -8.03
CA VAL A 57 11.77 5.27 -7.40
C VAL A 57 10.99 6.27 -6.55
N VAL A 58 11.41 6.40 -5.29
CA VAL A 58 10.85 7.36 -4.34
C VAL A 58 11.45 8.75 -4.60
N ASP A 59 10.59 9.76 -4.73
CA ASP A 59 10.99 11.15 -4.95
C ASP A 59 11.38 11.76 -3.61
N ARG A 60 12.66 11.58 -3.25
CA ARG A 60 13.27 12.09 -2.03
C ARG A 60 13.83 13.52 -2.20
N GLY A 61 13.34 14.28 -3.18
CA GLY A 61 13.69 15.69 -3.36
C GLY A 61 15.18 15.92 -3.65
N SER A 62 15.85 16.70 -2.81
CA SER A 62 17.29 17.01 -2.97
C SER A 62 18.18 15.78 -2.93
N TYR A 63 17.78 14.73 -2.21
CA TYR A 63 18.53 13.47 -2.15
C TYR A 63 18.78 12.89 -3.54
N LEU A 64 17.79 12.91 -4.43
CA LEU A 64 17.95 12.42 -5.80
C LEU A 64 18.98 13.23 -6.61
N THR A 65 19.11 14.52 -6.29
CA THR A 65 20.12 15.38 -6.93
C THR A 65 21.51 15.00 -6.44
N GLU A 66 21.67 14.76 -5.14
CA GLU A 66 22.94 14.32 -4.53
C GLU A 66 23.35 12.92 -5.01
N VAL A 67 22.39 12.00 -5.17
CA VAL A 67 22.61 10.69 -5.80
C VAL A 67 23.10 10.85 -7.24
N GLU A 68 22.47 11.74 -8.04
CA GLU A 68 22.90 11.99 -9.42
C GLU A 68 24.32 12.58 -9.47
N ASP A 69 24.61 13.57 -8.63
CA ASP A 69 25.89 14.26 -8.60
C ASP A 69 27.04 13.31 -8.21
N HIS A 70 26.79 12.41 -7.25
CA HIS A 70 27.80 11.47 -6.76
C HIS A 70 27.95 10.24 -7.66
N PHE A 71 26.82 9.61 -8.02
CA PHE A 71 26.82 8.30 -8.69
C PHE A 71 26.55 8.35 -10.20
N GLY A 72 26.10 9.47 -10.77
CA GLY A 72 25.66 9.57 -12.18
C GLY A 72 26.73 9.15 -13.20
N LYS A 73 28.02 9.30 -12.87
CA LYS A 73 29.14 8.84 -13.72
C LYS A 73 29.27 7.32 -13.84
N PHE A 74 28.58 6.54 -12.99
CA PHE A 74 28.63 5.07 -12.97
C PHE A 74 27.46 4.39 -13.68
N ARG A 75 26.65 5.12 -14.46
CA ARG A 75 25.52 4.57 -15.23
C ARG A 75 25.90 3.43 -16.18
N ASP A 76 27.13 3.44 -16.68
CA ASP A 76 27.66 2.41 -17.57
C ASP A 76 28.47 1.32 -16.83
N SER A 77 28.44 1.32 -15.49
CA SER A 77 29.11 0.29 -14.69
C SER A 77 28.46 -1.08 -14.88
N LYS A 78 29.25 -2.14 -14.64
CA LYS A 78 28.80 -3.52 -14.81
C LYS A 78 27.56 -3.85 -13.95
N ALA A 79 27.52 -3.37 -12.70
CA ALA A 79 26.39 -3.60 -11.80
C ALA A 79 25.08 -3.02 -12.35
N VAL A 80 25.12 -1.75 -12.81
CA VAL A 80 23.94 -1.06 -13.37
C VAL A 80 23.44 -1.77 -14.63
N LEU A 81 24.35 -2.17 -15.53
CA LEU A 81 23.99 -2.87 -16.76
C LEU A 81 23.41 -4.28 -16.50
N LEU A 82 23.96 -5.01 -15.52
CA LEU A 82 23.44 -6.32 -15.13
C LEU A 82 22.05 -6.21 -14.50
N LEU A 83 21.83 -5.27 -13.57
CA LEU A 83 20.52 -5.05 -12.96
C LEU A 83 19.49 -4.63 -14.02
N LYS A 84 19.87 -3.70 -14.91
CA LYS A 84 19.00 -3.26 -16.01
C LYS A 84 18.56 -4.41 -16.88
N SER A 85 19.49 -5.28 -17.27
CA SER A 85 19.21 -6.49 -18.05
C SER A 85 18.32 -7.49 -17.29
N TYR A 86 18.55 -7.62 -15.98
CA TYR A 86 17.76 -8.49 -15.11
C TYR A 86 16.30 -8.06 -15.04
N ILE A 87 16.05 -6.83 -14.59
CA ILE A 87 14.71 -6.27 -14.36
C ILE A 87 13.94 -6.12 -15.68
N SER A 88 14.63 -5.82 -16.79
CA SER A 88 14.00 -5.70 -18.12
C SER A 88 13.42 -7.01 -18.68
N ARG A 89 13.58 -8.14 -17.97
CA ARG A 89 12.87 -9.40 -18.30
C ARG A 89 11.39 -9.34 -17.93
N GLY A 90 11.03 -8.55 -16.91
CA GLY A 90 9.65 -8.29 -16.54
C GLY A 90 8.94 -7.45 -17.60
N ARG A 91 7.82 -7.95 -18.10
CA ARG A 91 7.00 -7.35 -19.16
C ARG A 91 5.94 -6.39 -18.61
N SER A 92 5.61 -6.50 -17.33
CA SER A 92 4.66 -5.67 -16.61
C SER A 92 5.30 -5.05 -15.36
N VAL A 93 4.63 -4.09 -14.72
CA VAL A 93 5.10 -3.52 -13.44
C VAL A 93 5.12 -4.60 -12.34
N PRO A 94 4.08 -5.45 -12.16
CA PRO A 94 4.11 -6.51 -11.17
C PRO A 94 5.23 -7.54 -11.38
N GLU A 95 5.54 -7.90 -12.63
CA GLU A 95 6.67 -8.80 -12.91
C GLU A 95 8.01 -8.16 -12.53
N LYS A 96 8.17 -6.86 -12.73
CA LYS A 96 9.38 -6.13 -12.29
C LYS A 96 9.44 -6.01 -10.77
N ASP A 97 8.31 -5.80 -10.11
CA ASP A 97 8.19 -5.73 -8.64
C ASP A 97 8.69 -7.04 -8.02
N TYR A 98 8.18 -8.18 -8.51
CA TYR A 98 8.59 -9.50 -8.05
C TYR A 98 10.09 -9.78 -8.29
N LEU A 99 10.62 -9.37 -9.44
CA LEU A 99 12.05 -9.49 -9.75
C LEU A 99 12.91 -8.62 -8.82
N LEU A 100 12.44 -7.41 -8.48
CA LEU A 100 13.13 -6.50 -7.59
C LEU A 100 13.15 -7.01 -6.15
N MET A 101 12.00 -7.45 -5.64
CA MET A 101 11.83 -8.13 -4.35
C MET A 101 12.79 -9.31 -4.21
N GLY A 102 12.87 -10.17 -5.23
CA GLY A 102 13.78 -11.30 -5.22
C GLY A 102 15.26 -10.89 -5.08
N ILE A 103 15.68 -9.81 -5.75
CA ILE A 103 17.07 -9.31 -5.66
C ILE A 103 17.35 -8.71 -4.28
N GLU A 104 16.43 -7.93 -3.73
CA GLU A 104 16.55 -7.37 -2.38
C GLU A 104 16.69 -8.50 -1.36
N TYR A 105 15.79 -9.49 -1.36
CA TYR A 105 15.84 -10.63 -0.44
C TYR A 105 17.23 -11.30 -0.38
N TYR A 106 17.86 -11.57 -1.54
CA TYR A 106 19.20 -12.17 -1.56
C TYR A 106 20.30 -11.20 -1.09
N LEU A 107 20.13 -9.89 -1.29
CA LEU A 107 21.06 -8.88 -0.79
C LEU A 107 20.99 -8.73 0.72
N LEU A 108 19.81 -8.82 1.33
CA LEU A 108 19.66 -8.78 2.80
C LEU A 108 20.34 -10.00 3.49
N LEU A 109 20.62 -11.07 2.75
CA LEU A 109 21.39 -12.24 3.22
C LEU A 109 22.91 -12.09 3.06
N CYS A 110 23.40 -10.89 2.73
CA CYS A 110 24.82 -10.57 2.61
C CYS A 110 25.26 -9.60 3.72
N SER A 111 26.55 -9.63 4.08
CA SER A 111 27.13 -8.58 4.92
C SER A 111 26.99 -7.20 4.27
N ASP A 112 27.24 -6.15 5.04
CA ASP A 112 27.22 -4.78 4.52
C ASP A 112 28.18 -4.56 3.34
N PRO A 113 27.94 -3.53 2.51
CA PRO A 113 28.88 -3.12 1.49
C PRO A 113 30.13 -2.50 2.13
N PRO A 114 31.28 -2.50 1.44
CA PRO A 114 31.50 -3.05 0.09
C PRO A 114 31.78 -4.56 0.06
N GLU A 115 31.84 -5.24 1.20
CA GLU A 115 32.18 -6.66 1.29
C GLU A 115 31.10 -7.54 0.67
N LEU A 116 29.82 -7.29 0.97
CA LEU A 116 28.67 -8.06 0.46
C LEU A 116 28.90 -9.58 0.50
N GLU A 117 29.49 -10.09 1.57
CA GLU A 117 29.79 -11.53 1.72
C GLU A 117 28.50 -12.29 2.07
N PRO A 118 28.11 -13.34 1.33
CA PRO A 118 26.94 -14.14 1.67
C PRO A 118 27.08 -14.72 3.07
N MET A 119 26.08 -14.47 3.92
CA MET A 119 26.02 -14.99 5.29
C MET A 119 25.47 -16.42 5.35
N THR A 120 24.88 -16.88 4.25
CA THR A 120 24.35 -18.23 4.06
C THR A 120 24.53 -18.67 2.60
N THR A 121 24.19 -19.93 2.31
CA THR A 121 24.14 -20.41 0.92
C THR A 121 22.91 -19.83 0.22
N LEU A 122 23.12 -18.99 -0.79
CA LEU A 122 22.02 -18.31 -1.48
C LEU A 122 21.35 -19.21 -2.54
N GLY A 123 22.12 -20.09 -3.19
CA GLY A 123 21.57 -21.02 -4.18
C GLY A 123 21.12 -20.32 -5.46
N TYR A 124 21.65 -19.13 -5.75
CA TYR A 124 21.29 -18.32 -6.91
C TYR A 124 22.52 -17.96 -7.77
N PRO A 125 22.92 -18.84 -8.72
CA PRO A 125 24.22 -18.73 -9.38
C PRO A 125 24.47 -17.44 -10.15
N TRP A 126 23.47 -16.88 -10.83
CA TRP A 126 23.64 -15.61 -11.55
C TRP A 126 23.90 -14.45 -10.58
N PHE A 127 23.14 -14.40 -9.49
CA PHE A 127 23.32 -13.39 -8.45
C PHE A 127 24.71 -13.51 -7.81
N GLU A 128 25.07 -14.71 -7.36
CA GLU A 128 26.33 -14.96 -6.65
C GLU A 128 27.58 -14.76 -7.50
N ASN A 129 27.55 -15.20 -8.76
CA ASN A 129 28.75 -15.24 -9.61
C ASN A 129 28.90 -14.04 -10.55
N GLU A 130 27.81 -13.32 -10.85
CA GLU A 130 27.84 -12.20 -11.79
C GLU A 130 27.47 -10.88 -11.14
N PHE A 131 26.29 -10.81 -10.51
CA PHE A 131 25.77 -9.55 -9.99
C PHE A 131 26.48 -9.10 -8.71
N LEU A 132 26.59 -9.97 -7.71
CA LEU A 132 27.20 -9.66 -6.42
C LEU A 132 28.67 -9.19 -6.55
N PRO A 133 29.55 -9.82 -7.36
CA PRO A 133 30.90 -9.30 -7.58
C PRO A 133 30.92 -7.93 -8.28
N ALA A 134 30.02 -7.70 -9.24
CA ALA A 134 29.90 -6.40 -9.91
C ALA A 134 29.39 -5.32 -8.94
N LEU A 135 28.49 -5.68 -8.02
CA LEU A 135 27.95 -4.77 -7.02
C LEU A 135 29.00 -4.38 -5.98
N ARG A 136 29.86 -5.32 -5.55
CA ARG A 136 31.04 -5.03 -4.70
C ARG A 136 32.00 -4.05 -5.37
N GLU A 137 32.30 -4.28 -6.65
CA GLU A 137 33.15 -3.39 -7.44
C GLU A 137 32.55 -1.98 -7.50
N PHE A 138 31.26 -1.87 -7.83
CA PHE A 138 30.53 -0.61 -7.82
C PHE A 138 30.59 0.09 -6.45
N ALA A 139 30.30 -0.62 -5.36
CA ALA A 139 30.29 -0.05 -4.00
C ALA A 139 31.67 0.53 -3.61
N ARG A 140 32.75 -0.14 -3.99
CA ARG A 140 34.13 0.33 -3.74
C ARG A 140 34.50 1.54 -4.61
N GLU A 141 34.23 1.47 -5.90
CA GLU A 141 34.64 2.51 -6.85
C GLU A 141 33.84 3.80 -6.66
N SER A 142 32.60 3.68 -6.20
CA SER A 142 31.69 4.80 -5.96
C SER A 142 31.79 5.38 -4.55
N ASP A 143 32.58 4.80 -3.65
CA ASP A 143 32.61 5.19 -2.24
C ASP A 143 31.20 5.19 -1.61
N PHE A 144 30.47 4.09 -1.84
CA PHE A 144 29.05 3.98 -1.45
C PHE A 144 28.85 4.18 0.05
N MET A 145 29.65 3.52 0.90
CA MET A 145 29.49 3.66 2.36
C MET A 145 29.81 5.07 2.85
N GLY A 146 30.79 5.76 2.24
CA GLY A 146 31.06 7.15 2.53
C GLY A 146 29.88 8.07 2.21
N PHE A 147 29.20 7.81 1.10
CA PHE A 147 27.93 8.49 0.77
C PHE A 147 26.84 8.12 1.77
N TYR A 148 26.57 6.84 1.99
CA TYR A 148 25.52 6.37 2.90
C TYR A 148 25.66 6.99 4.29
N ASP A 149 26.84 6.88 4.92
CA ASP A 149 27.13 7.42 6.25
C ASP A 149 26.95 8.95 6.33
N SER A 150 27.20 9.68 5.23
CA SER A 150 27.05 11.13 5.22
C SER A 150 25.61 11.62 5.00
N HIS A 151 24.66 10.71 4.71
CA HIS A 151 23.26 11.05 4.40
C HIS A 151 22.25 10.55 5.44
N MET A 152 22.70 10.14 6.64
CA MET A 152 21.84 9.68 7.74
C MET A 152 20.68 10.63 8.08
N ASP A 153 20.87 11.94 7.90
CA ASP A 153 19.81 12.95 8.14
C ASP A 153 18.56 12.72 7.28
N TYR A 154 18.71 12.20 6.06
CA TYR A 154 17.59 11.88 5.17
C TYR A 154 16.75 10.71 5.68
N TYR A 155 17.36 9.79 6.42
CA TYR A 155 16.76 8.54 6.87
C TYR A 155 15.93 8.70 8.15
N ARG A 156 16.13 9.80 8.89
CA ARG A 156 15.57 10.01 10.23
C ARG A 156 14.04 10.00 10.29
N GLU A 157 13.36 10.56 9.28
CA GLU A 157 11.89 10.61 9.27
C GLU A 157 11.29 9.20 9.21
N ASP A 158 11.75 8.39 8.27
CA ASP A 158 11.26 7.01 8.08
C ASP A 158 11.62 6.12 9.28
N LEU A 159 12.86 6.21 9.79
CA LEU A 159 13.30 5.46 10.97
C LEU A 159 12.47 5.79 12.22
N ARG A 160 12.12 7.07 12.41
CA ARG A 160 11.30 7.51 13.55
C ARG A 160 9.89 6.91 13.51
N ILE A 161 9.26 6.89 12.34
CA ILE A 161 7.93 6.27 12.16
C ILE A 161 7.99 4.79 12.50
N TYR A 162 8.99 4.08 11.97
CA TYR A 162 9.18 2.66 12.22
C TYR A 162 9.48 2.36 13.69
N GLU A 163 10.36 3.15 14.32
CA GLU A 163 10.69 3.05 15.74
C GLU A 163 9.45 3.24 16.61
N ASN A 164 8.62 4.24 16.32
CA ASN A 164 7.41 4.51 17.08
C ASN A 164 6.36 3.41 16.88
N ALA A 165 6.19 2.91 15.65
CA ALA A 165 5.33 1.77 15.36
C ALA A 165 5.72 0.55 16.23
N LEU A 166 7.00 0.15 16.20
CA LEU A 166 7.49 -1.00 16.99
C LEU A 166 7.33 -0.82 18.50
N LYS A 167 7.30 0.42 19.00
CA LYS A 167 7.03 0.71 20.43
C LYS A 167 5.56 0.58 20.80
N MET A 168 4.62 0.76 19.86
CA MET A 168 3.18 0.60 20.13
C MET A 168 2.84 -0.84 20.50
N LEU A 169 3.44 -1.80 19.78
CA LEU A 169 3.26 -3.23 20.04
C LEU A 169 4.60 -3.96 19.79
N PRO A 170 5.47 -4.06 20.81
CA PRO A 170 6.77 -4.71 20.69
C PRO A 170 6.65 -6.17 20.21
N PRO A 171 7.27 -6.54 19.07
CA PRO A 171 7.15 -7.88 18.49
C PRO A 171 7.59 -8.99 19.45
N ASP A 172 8.69 -8.82 20.17
CA ASP A 172 9.20 -9.85 21.07
C ASP A 172 8.22 -10.18 22.21
N GLU A 173 7.59 -9.16 22.81
CA GLU A 173 6.57 -9.33 23.83
C GLU A 173 5.28 -9.92 23.27
N PHE A 174 4.81 -9.39 22.13
CA PHE A 174 3.54 -9.81 21.53
C PHE A 174 3.62 -11.25 21.01
N MET A 175 4.68 -11.60 20.28
CA MET A 175 4.88 -12.93 19.72
C MET A 175 5.10 -13.97 20.83
N ALA A 176 5.86 -13.62 21.88
CA ALA A 176 6.02 -14.52 23.03
C ALA A 176 4.70 -14.78 23.77
N ARG A 177 3.83 -13.76 23.84
CA ARG A 177 2.53 -13.86 24.50
C ARG A 177 1.50 -14.59 23.64
N ASN A 178 1.41 -14.31 22.35
CA ASN A 178 0.28 -14.75 21.53
C ASN A 178 0.63 -15.90 20.58
N ALA A 179 1.87 -15.95 20.09
CA ALA A 179 2.34 -17.03 19.22
C ALA A 179 3.06 -18.13 20.01
N GLY A 180 3.61 -17.83 21.19
CA GLY A 180 4.42 -18.76 21.99
C GLY A 180 5.88 -18.85 21.52
N VAL A 181 6.30 -17.90 20.68
CA VAL A 181 7.63 -17.84 20.05
C VAL A 181 8.63 -17.17 21.00
N ARG A 182 9.83 -17.74 21.14
CA ARG A 182 10.88 -17.24 22.05
C ARG A 182 12.26 -17.50 21.46
N ASN A 183 13.25 -16.71 21.90
CA ASN A 183 14.64 -16.78 21.44
C ASN A 183 14.82 -16.44 19.94
N VAL A 184 13.99 -15.52 19.45
CA VAL A 184 14.06 -14.96 18.11
C VAL A 184 14.52 -13.50 18.24
N THR A 185 15.34 -13.06 17.30
CA THR A 185 15.66 -11.63 17.11
C THR A 185 14.75 -11.10 16.01
N TYR A 186 14.22 -9.89 16.19
CA TYR A 186 13.34 -9.22 15.26
C TYR A 186 14.10 -8.10 14.53
N GLU A 187 14.27 -8.24 13.22
CA GLU A 187 15.04 -7.32 12.39
C GLU A 187 14.18 -6.80 11.23
N PHE A 188 14.05 -5.47 11.14
CA PHE A 188 13.26 -4.80 10.11
C PHE A 188 14.16 -3.94 9.22
N LEU A 189 14.22 -4.27 7.93
CA LEU A 189 15.21 -3.79 6.98
C LEU A 189 14.50 -2.95 5.90
N HIS A 190 14.46 -1.63 6.10
CA HIS A 190 13.67 -0.71 5.27
C HIS A 190 14.49 -0.16 4.08
N PRO A 191 14.01 -0.28 2.82
CA PRO A 191 14.60 0.40 1.68
C PRO A 191 14.22 1.89 1.67
N TYR A 192 15.16 2.77 1.26
CA TYR A 192 14.91 4.22 1.29
C TYR A 192 14.62 4.82 -0.09
N LEU A 193 15.47 4.57 -1.09
CA LEU A 193 15.35 5.20 -2.42
C LEU A 193 14.34 4.53 -3.36
N VAL A 194 14.12 3.22 -3.23
CA VAL A 194 13.26 2.45 -4.13
C VAL A 194 12.22 1.68 -3.32
N ALA A 195 10.97 1.78 -3.74
CA ALA A 195 9.86 0.99 -3.21
C ALA A 195 9.99 -0.45 -3.70
N VAL A 196 10.40 -1.33 -2.80
CA VAL A 196 10.42 -2.77 -3.02
C VAL A 196 9.24 -3.40 -2.31
N HIS A 197 8.60 -4.38 -2.97
CA HIS A 197 7.53 -5.17 -2.39
C HIS A 197 7.90 -5.70 -1.01
N GLY A 198 7.02 -5.50 -0.03
CA GLY A 198 7.17 -6.04 1.32
C GLY A 198 7.34 -7.56 1.31
N HIS A 199 8.24 -8.07 2.14
CA HIS A 199 8.41 -9.51 2.27
C HIS A 199 9.01 -9.90 3.62
N SER A 200 8.59 -11.06 4.14
CA SER A 200 9.18 -11.62 5.36
C SER A 200 10.69 -11.84 5.21
N PHE A 201 11.40 -11.67 6.33
CA PHE A 201 12.83 -11.88 6.45
C PHE A 201 13.13 -12.78 7.66
N SER A 202 13.27 -14.07 7.37
CA SER A 202 13.26 -15.12 8.39
C SER A 202 14.53 -16.02 8.47
N PRO A 203 15.76 -15.52 8.28
CA PRO A 203 16.92 -16.40 8.18
C PRO A 203 17.40 -16.95 9.54
N ALA A 204 18.13 -18.06 9.48
CA ALA A 204 18.93 -18.55 10.60
C ALA A 204 20.42 -18.23 10.34
N ILE A 205 20.96 -17.23 11.05
CA ILE A 205 22.32 -16.74 10.86
C ILE A 205 23.15 -17.07 12.10
N ASN A 206 24.23 -17.84 11.94
CA ASN A 206 25.12 -18.25 13.04
C ASN A 206 24.43 -18.92 14.25
N GLY A 207 23.28 -19.56 14.01
CA GLY A 207 22.48 -20.22 15.06
C GLY A 207 21.50 -19.30 15.77
N THR A 208 21.43 -18.02 15.41
CA THR A 208 20.37 -17.09 15.79
C THR A 208 19.25 -17.16 14.78
N GLU A 209 18.02 -17.31 15.24
CA GLU A 209 16.81 -17.21 14.42
C GLU A 209 16.38 -15.74 14.37
N ILE A 210 16.24 -15.21 13.16
CA ILE A 210 15.83 -13.83 12.88
C ILE A 210 14.49 -13.88 12.19
N TRP A 211 13.51 -13.11 12.67
CA TRP A 211 12.20 -12.90 12.04
C TRP A 211 12.01 -11.40 11.78
N GLY A 212 11.16 -11.01 10.85
CA GLY A 212 10.97 -9.60 10.51
C GLY A 212 10.67 -9.38 9.04
N ALA A 213 11.08 -8.24 8.51
CA ALA A 213 10.68 -7.80 7.18
C ALA A 213 11.82 -7.14 6.40
N GLY A 214 11.84 -7.38 5.10
CA GLY A 214 12.46 -6.53 4.08
C GLY A 214 11.39 -5.82 3.24
N GLY A 215 11.83 -4.92 2.36
CA GLY A 215 10.91 -4.13 1.56
C GLY A 215 10.18 -3.06 2.37
N MET A 216 9.14 -2.50 1.77
CA MET A 216 8.29 -1.50 2.43
C MET A 216 6.82 -1.80 2.20
N LEU A 217 5.96 -1.16 3.00
CA LEU A 217 4.51 -1.18 2.78
C LEU A 217 4.20 -0.84 1.31
N PRO A 218 3.66 -1.77 0.51
CA PRO A 218 3.39 -1.51 -0.89
C PRO A 218 2.22 -0.54 -1.01
N LEU A 219 2.17 0.26 -2.09
CA LEU A 219 0.98 1.07 -2.41
C LEU A 219 -0.09 0.20 -3.08
N VAL A 220 -0.46 -0.90 -2.44
CA VAL A 220 -1.73 -1.54 -2.71
C VAL A 220 -2.67 -0.91 -1.70
N ARG A 221 -3.75 -0.26 -2.15
CA ARG A 221 -4.69 0.44 -1.27
C ARG A 221 -5.55 -0.51 -0.41
N ARG A 222 -4.99 -1.65 0.03
CA ARG A 222 -5.58 -2.60 0.99
C ARG A 222 -5.65 -2.02 2.39
N THR A 223 -4.81 -1.03 2.71
CA THR A 223 -4.81 -0.31 3.99
C THR A 223 -5.10 1.19 3.79
N PRO A 224 -5.55 1.93 4.82
CA PRO A 224 -5.98 3.33 4.71
C PRO A 224 -4.82 4.32 4.55
N GLN A 225 -3.93 4.08 3.58
CA GLN A 225 -2.78 4.92 3.24
C GLN A 225 -3.22 6.26 2.66
N ARG A 226 -3.54 7.21 3.54
CA ARG A 226 -4.06 8.56 3.21
C ARG A 226 -3.31 9.66 3.94
N THR A 227 -1.98 9.53 4.06
CA THR A 227 -1.14 10.54 4.68
C THR A 227 -0.21 11.21 3.67
N LEU A 228 0.24 12.43 3.98
CA LEU A 228 1.25 13.12 3.18
C LEU A 228 2.53 12.29 3.10
N TRP A 229 2.88 11.60 4.19
CA TRP A 229 4.06 10.75 4.24
C TRP A 229 3.89 9.54 3.31
N SER A 230 2.77 8.79 3.39
CA SER A 230 2.52 7.66 2.48
C SER A 230 2.46 8.10 1.01
N CYS A 231 1.88 9.28 0.73
CA CYS A 231 1.88 9.86 -0.61
C CYS A 231 3.29 10.16 -1.14
N LYS A 232 4.26 10.46 -0.27
CA LYS A 232 5.66 10.70 -0.67
C LYS A 232 6.43 9.40 -0.85
N THR A 233 6.20 8.41 0.02
CA THR A 233 7.04 7.21 0.14
C THR A 233 6.53 6.01 -0.65
N ALA A 234 5.23 5.79 -0.72
CA ALA A 234 4.64 4.62 -1.37
C ALA A 234 4.53 4.79 -2.91
N ARG A 235 4.60 3.69 -3.66
CA ARG A 235 4.55 3.68 -5.15
C ARG A 235 3.61 2.62 -5.70
N ASP A 236 2.84 2.95 -6.73
CA ASP A 236 1.96 2.02 -7.43
C ASP A 236 2.82 1.01 -8.21
N THR A 237 3.11 -0.12 -7.57
CA THR A 237 3.88 -1.23 -8.16
C THR A 237 3.03 -2.13 -9.05
N MET A 238 1.75 -1.80 -9.27
CA MET A 238 0.86 -2.56 -10.15
C MET A 238 0.76 -1.93 -11.55
N PHE A 239 0.63 -0.61 -11.62
CA PHE A 239 0.44 0.09 -12.90
C PHE A 239 1.22 1.41 -13.03
N GLY A 240 1.84 1.89 -11.95
CA GLY A 240 2.51 3.20 -11.94
C GLY A 240 1.55 4.38 -12.14
N LEU A 241 0.27 4.24 -11.74
CA LEU A 241 -0.69 5.33 -11.81
C LEU A 241 -0.39 6.40 -10.76
N PRO A 242 -0.72 7.68 -11.03
CA PRO A 242 -0.50 8.74 -10.07
C PRO A 242 -1.43 8.59 -8.86
N LEU A 243 -0.88 8.90 -7.68
CA LEU A 243 -1.68 9.09 -6.48
C LEU A 243 -2.51 10.38 -6.56
N ASN A 244 -3.70 10.32 -5.95
CA ASN A 244 -4.51 11.51 -5.70
C ASN A 244 -3.94 12.28 -4.51
N ARG A 245 -4.35 13.54 -4.35
CA ARG A 245 -3.87 14.44 -3.28
C ARG A 245 -4.90 14.58 -2.15
N ASP A 246 -5.57 13.48 -1.87
CA ASP A 246 -6.56 13.24 -0.83
C ASP A 246 -5.88 12.69 0.43
N TYR A 247 -4.97 13.47 1.01
CA TYR A 247 -4.20 13.04 2.17
C TYR A 247 -4.25 14.05 3.31
N LEU A 248 -3.98 13.55 4.51
CA LEU A 248 -3.84 14.32 5.74
C LEU A 248 -2.39 14.30 6.25
N VAL A 249 -2.07 15.19 7.17
CA VAL A 249 -0.85 15.07 7.97
C VAL A 249 -1.25 14.40 9.27
N ASN A 250 -0.88 13.14 9.45
CA ASN A 250 -1.15 12.38 10.65
C ASN A 250 -0.01 11.38 10.86
N GLU A 251 0.86 11.65 11.83
CA GLU A 251 1.99 10.77 12.14
C GLU A 251 1.54 9.45 12.77
N GLY A 252 0.55 9.47 13.67
CA GLY A 252 0.02 8.26 14.31
C GLY A 252 -0.58 7.27 13.30
N LEU A 253 -1.21 7.75 12.23
CA LEU A 253 -1.64 6.88 11.14
C LEU A 253 -0.46 6.26 10.38
N ASN A 254 0.64 6.99 10.18
CA ASN A 254 1.84 6.40 9.56
C ASN A 254 2.41 5.27 10.42
N GLU A 255 2.43 5.47 11.73
CA GLU A 255 2.90 4.49 12.70
C GLU A 255 2.01 3.25 12.71
N LEU A 256 0.68 3.40 12.69
CA LEU A 256 -0.25 2.28 12.55
C LEU A 256 -0.07 1.53 11.22
N LEU A 257 0.06 2.24 10.10
CA LEU A 257 0.28 1.63 8.79
C LEU A 257 1.57 0.79 8.75
N TYR A 258 2.63 1.26 9.41
CA TYR A 258 3.89 0.52 9.50
C TYR A 258 3.82 -0.64 10.48
N LEU A 259 3.06 -0.49 11.57
CA LEU A 259 2.83 -1.57 12.50
C LEU A 259 2.04 -2.71 11.85
N ALA A 260 1.03 -2.35 11.05
CA ALA A 260 0.22 -3.27 10.28
C ALA A 260 1.12 -4.07 9.31
N PHE A 261 1.94 -3.37 8.50
CA PHE A 261 2.99 -3.98 7.67
C PHE A 261 3.92 -4.94 8.46
N VAL A 262 4.44 -4.51 9.61
CA VAL A 262 5.29 -5.36 10.45
C VAL A 262 4.59 -6.66 10.83
N TYR A 263 3.33 -6.59 11.28
CA TYR A 263 2.61 -7.77 11.71
C TYR A 263 2.09 -8.61 10.55
N HIS A 264 1.85 -8.04 9.37
CA HIS A 264 1.62 -8.78 8.15
C HIS A 264 2.81 -9.72 7.86
N GLU A 265 4.02 -9.17 7.80
CA GLU A 265 5.21 -9.93 7.46
C GLU A 265 5.57 -10.97 8.53
N LEU A 266 5.42 -10.63 9.81
CA LEU A 266 5.53 -11.61 10.90
C LEU A 266 4.43 -12.68 10.85
N GLY A 267 3.30 -12.39 10.23
CA GLY A 267 2.24 -13.35 9.94
C GLY A 267 2.72 -14.45 9.01
N HIS A 268 3.56 -14.14 8.02
CA HIS A 268 4.22 -15.16 7.20
C HIS A 268 5.16 -16.04 8.03
N ASP A 269 5.97 -15.47 8.92
CA ASP A 269 6.87 -16.25 9.80
C ASP A 269 6.10 -17.27 10.65
N VAL A 270 4.89 -16.91 11.07
CA VAL A 270 3.98 -17.78 11.84
C VAL A 270 3.29 -18.83 10.96
N THR A 271 3.01 -18.53 9.70
CA THR A 271 2.08 -19.34 8.91
C THR A 271 2.79 -20.22 7.88
N VAL A 272 3.82 -19.69 7.20
CA VAL A 272 4.58 -20.35 6.12
C VAL A 272 5.04 -21.76 6.47
N PRO A 273 5.69 -22.01 7.63
CA PRO A 273 6.23 -23.34 7.91
C PRO A 273 5.17 -24.42 7.91
N ALA A 274 3.94 -24.07 8.31
CA ALA A 274 2.80 -24.97 8.32
C ALA A 274 2.05 -25.00 6.98
N LEU A 275 1.87 -23.84 6.32
CA LEU A 275 1.12 -23.71 5.06
C LEU A 275 1.84 -24.38 3.88
N ASN A 276 3.17 -24.33 3.84
CA ASN A 276 3.99 -24.96 2.79
C ASN A 276 3.82 -26.48 2.70
N SER A 277 3.21 -27.12 3.70
CA SER A 277 2.72 -28.48 3.53
C SER A 277 1.43 -28.46 2.68
N TYR A 278 1.57 -28.64 1.36
CA TYR A 278 0.52 -28.63 0.31
C TYR A 278 -0.86 -29.21 0.70
N ARG A 279 -0.94 -30.10 1.68
CA ARG A 279 -2.21 -30.66 2.17
C ARG A 279 -3.11 -29.65 2.88
N ASN A 280 -2.54 -28.62 3.52
CA ASN A 280 -3.29 -27.73 4.40
C ASN A 280 -4.16 -26.73 3.63
N LEU A 281 -3.69 -26.26 2.47
CA LEU A 281 -4.42 -25.29 1.65
C LEU A 281 -5.22 -25.93 0.51
N SER A 282 -4.95 -27.19 0.14
CA SER A 282 -5.56 -27.88 -1.02
C SER A 282 -7.10 -27.91 -1.07
N SER A 283 -7.78 -27.59 0.03
CA SER A 283 -9.25 -27.57 0.10
C SER A 283 -9.88 -26.18 0.13
N LEU A 284 -9.10 -25.11 0.06
CA LEU A 284 -9.55 -23.73 0.12
C LEU A 284 -9.55 -22.93 -1.21
N PRO A 285 -9.05 -23.40 -2.38
CA PRO A 285 -8.99 -22.58 -3.61
C PRO A 285 -10.31 -21.94 -4.05
N TYR A 286 -11.45 -22.50 -3.66
CA TYR A 286 -12.76 -21.93 -3.97
C TYR A 286 -12.94 -20.50 -3.43
N LEU A 287 -12.23 -20.12 -2.35
CA LEU A 287 -12.24 -18.77 -1.82
C LEU A 287 -11.69 -17.78 -2.87
N THR A 288 -10.50 -18.07 -3.39
CA THR A 288 -9.86 -17.32 -4.50
C THR A 288 -10.70 -17.37 -5.77
N ASP A 289 -11.30 -18.51 -6.11
CA ASP A 289 -12.11 -18.66 -7.31
C ASP A 289 -13.42 -17.87 -7.28
N VAL A 290 -13.98 -17.59 -6.10
CA VAL A 290 -15.11 -16.65 -5.97
C VAL A 290 -14.67 -15.26 -6.38
N ILE A 291 -13.51 -14.79 -5.90
CA ILE A 291 -12.98 -13.47 -6.24
C ILE A 291 -12.67 -13.39 -7.74
N ARG A 292 -11.93 -14.38 -8.30
CA ARG A 292 -11.58 -14.43 -9.73
C ARG A 292 -12.80 -14.36 -10.66
N ARG A 293 -13.97 -14.85 -10.23
CA ARG A 293 -15.19 -14.80 -11.02
C ARG A 293 -15.86 -13.42 -11.03
N ASP A 294 -15.77 -12.69 -9.92
CA ASP A 294 -16.38 -11.37 -9.76
C ASP A 294 -15.44 -10.24 -10.21
N MET A 295 -14.15 -10.35 -9.85
CA MET A 295 -13.07 -9.42 -10.18
C MET A 295 -11.94 -10.10 -10.99
N PRO A 296 -12.22 -10.54 -12.24
CA PRO A 296 -11.23 -11.23 -13.07
C PRO A 296 -10.08 -10.33 -13.54
N TYR A 297 -10.29 -9.01 -13.56
CA TYR A 297 -9.24 -8.07 -13.94
C TYR A 297 -8.21 -7.93 -12.82
N LEU A 298 -8.65 -7.70 -11.57
CA LEU A 298 -7.81 -7.78 -10.37
C LEU A 298 -6.91 -9.01 -10.38
N ALA A 299 -7.51 -10.17 -10.62
CA ALA A 299 -6.80 -11.45 -10.61
C ALA A 299 -5.74 -11.62 -11.71
N VAL A 300 -5.68 -10.74 -12.72
CA VAL A 300 -4.64 -10.77 -13.76
C VAL A 300 -3.38 -10.03 -13.30
N TYR A 301 -3.53 -8.85 -12.71
CA TYR A 301 -2.39 -7.97 -12.42
C TYR A 301 -1.89 -8.06 -10.97
N ASP A 302 -2.70 -8.56 -10.05
CA ASP A 302 -2.28 -8.79 -8.67
C ASP A 302 -1.56 -10.14 -8.55
N ILE A 303 -0.29 -10.10 -8.13
CA ILE A 303 0.60 -11.25 -8.04
C ILE A 303 0.07 -12.35 -7.12
N HIS A 304 -0.74 -11.98 -6.13
CA HIS A 304 -1.30 -12.92 -5.15
C HIS A 304 -2.36 -13.85 -5.77
N PHE A 305 -2.82 -13.56 -7.00
CA PHE A 305 -3.72 -14.41 -7.76
C PHE A 305 -3.00 -15.31 -8.77
N TRP A 306 -1.67 -15.20 -8.92
CA TRP A 306 -0.92 -15.96 -9.95
C TRP A 306 -0.80 -17.45 -9.65
N ASP A 307 -1.02 -17.85 -8.39
CA ASP A 307 -1.18 -19.24 -7.99
C ASP A 307 -2.53 -19.48 -7.28
N ASP A 308 -2.92 -20.75 -7.12
CA ASP A 308 -4.23 -21.13 -6.58
C ASP A 308 -4.40 -20.86 -5.07
N TYR A 309 -3.29 -20.59 -4.37
CA TYR A 309 -3.23 -20.46 -2.92
C TYR A 309 -2.71 -19.11 -2.45
N GLY A 310 -2.13 -18.27 -3.32
CA GLY A 310 -1.51 -16.99 -2.97
C GLY A 310 -2.41 -16.11 -2.11
N MET A 311 -3.62 -15.77 -2.58
CA MET A 311 -4.59 -15.01 -1.78
C MET A 311 -4.97 -15.65 -0.44
N ILE A 312 -4.99 -16.98 -0.35
CA ILE A 312 -5.29 -17.67 0.91
C ILE A 312 -4.10 -17.57 1.84
N TYR A 313 -2.89 -17.69 1.29
CA TYR A 313 -1.64 -17.55 2.02
C TYR A 313 -1.48 -16.12 2.57
N GLU A 314 -1.77 -15.09 1.77
CA GLU A 314 -1.83 -13.69 2.22
C GLU A 314 -2.89 -13.49 3.28
N GLY A 315 -4.11 -14.00 3.08
CA GLY A 315 -5.19 -13.86 4.07
C GLY A 315 -4.91 -14.51 5.43
N PHE A 316 -3.90 -15.40 5.53
CA PHE A 316 -3.38 -15.87 6.82
C PHE A 316 -2.44 -14.86 7.48
N ALA A 317 -1.60 -14.15 6.72
CA ALA A 317 -0.79 -13.05 7.22
C ALA A 317 -1.68 -11.85 7.60
N ASP A 318 -2.60 -11.44 6.72
CA ASP A 318 -3.57 -10.36 6.97
C ASP A 318 -4.40 -10.63 8.24
N GLY A 319 -4.86 -11.86 8.45
CA GLY A 319 -5.59 -12.21 9.67
C GLY A 319 -4.75 -12.13 10.95
N TRP A 320 -3.42 -12.32 10.87
CA TRP A 320 -2.51 -12.16 12.02
C TRP A 320 -2.24 -10.68 12.29
N GLU A 321 -2.04 -9.89 11.24
CA GLU A 321 -1.99 -8.43 11.25
C GLU A 321 -3.22 -7.84 11.94
N ASP A 322 -4.43 -8.12 11.45
CA ASP A 322 -5.68 -7.58 12.03
C ASP A 322 -5.87 -8.01 13.49
N PHE A 323 -5.49 -9.25 13.82
CA PHE A 323 -5.51 -9.72 15.21
C PHE A 323 -4.54 -8.92 16.09
N ALA A 324 -3.34 -8.59 15.61
CA ALA A 324 -2.38 -7.77 16.33
C ALA A 324 -2.85 -6.31 16.43
N MET A 325 -3.29 -5.72 15.31
CA MET A 325 -3.77 -4.34 15.24
C MET A 325 -4.99 -4.11 16.15
N GLY A 326 -5.88 -5.09 16.28
CA GLY A 326 -7.00 -5.05 17.23
C GLY A 326 -6.60 -4.95 18.71
N HIS A 327 -5.34 -5.20 19.08
CA HIS A 327 -4.81 -4.95 20.43
C HIS A 327 -4.29 -3.53 20.64
N VAL A 328 -4.11 -2.77 19.56
CA VAL A 328 -3.55 -1.41 19.56
C VAL A 328 -4.65 -0.40 19.30
N ASP A 329 -5.30 -0.53 18.14
CA ASP A 329 -6.35 0.36 17.67
C ASP A 329 -7.46 -0.49 17.00
N PRO A 330 -8.53 -0.84 17.74
CA PRO A 330 -9.63 -1.64 17.23
C PRO A 330 -10.39 -1.00 16.07
N GLU A 331 -10.42 0.34 15.99
CA GLU A 331 -11.18 1.06 14.95
C GLU A 331 -10.36 1.12 13.66
N TYR A 332 -9.03 1.26 13.75
CA TYR A 332 -8.10 1.05 12.65
C TYR A 332 -8.20 -0.38 12.09
N ALA A 333 -8.15 -1.40 12.96
CA ALA A 333 -8.27 -2.80 12.52
C ALA A 333 -9.63 -3.07 11.84
N GLU A 334 -10.72 -2.48 12.35
CA GLU A 334 -12.04 -2.65 11.72
C GLU A 334 -12.11 -2.01 10.32
N VAL A 335 -11.53 -0.82 10.11
CA VAL A 335 -11.50 -0.20 8.77
C VAL A 335 -10.60 -0.97 7.80
N GLU A 336 -9.47 -1.51 8.28
CA GLU A 336 -8.55 -2.34 7.50
C GLU A 336 -9.23 -3.62 7.02
N MET A 337 -9.91 -4.35 7.91
CA MET A 337 -10.71 -5.52 7.54
C MET A 337 -11.79 -5.18 6.49
N TRP A 338 -12.45 -4.02 6.59
CA TRP A 338 -13.40 -3.57 5.56
C TRP A 338 -12.73 -3.33 4.20
N MET A 339 -11.51 -2.79 4.19
CA MET A 339 -10.75 -2.59 2.97
C MET A 339 -10.28 -3.90 2.35
N GLN A 340 -9.82 -4.86 3.16
CA GLN A 340 -9.49 -6.22 2.68
C GLN A 340 -10.72 -6.95 2.11
N ARG A 341 -11.90 -6.82 2.74
CA ARG A 341 -13.17 -7.28 2.14
C ARG A 341 -13.43 -6.60 0.79
N GLY A 342 -13.14 -5.31 0.65
CA GLY A 342 -13.20 -4.56 -0.60
C GLY A 342 -12.23 -5.06 -1.68
N TRP A 343 -11.12 -5.68 -1.27
CA TRP A 343 -10.19 -6.42 -2.14
C TRP A 343 -10.67 -7.85 -2.49
N GLY A 344 -11.68 -8.34 -1.78
CA GLY A 344 -12.34 -9.62 -2.02
C GLY A 344 -12.17 -10.63 -0.88
N GLU A 345 -11.44 -10.32 0.19
CA GLU A 345 -11.14 -11.25 1.30
C GLU A 345 -12.31 -11.39 2.27
N PHE A 346 -13.41 -11.94 1.78
CA PHE A 346 -14.68 -12.05 2.50
C PHE A 346 -14.68 -12.99 3.72
N TRP A 347 -13.52 -13.58 4.05
CA TRP A 347 -13.31 -14.52 5.15
C TRP A 347 -12.43 -13.96 6.27
N ILE A 348 -12.01 -12.69 6.19
CA ILE A 348 -11.04 -12.12 7.13
C ILE A 348 -11.54 -12.14 8.58
N ASP A 349 -12.83 -11.89 8.80
CA ASP A 349 -13.48 -11.98 10.11
C ASP A 349 -13.26 -13.34 10.77
N GLU A 350 -13.44 -14.41 10.01
CA GLU A 350 -13.22 -15.76 10.50
C GLU A 350 -11.76 -15.99 10.86
N MET A 351 -10.82 -15.39 10.13
CA MET A 351 -9.40 -15.52 10.41
C MET A 351 -9.00 -14.84 11.72
N VAL A 352 -9.46 -13.61 11.96
CA VAL A 352 -9.22 -12.90 13.23
C VAL A 352 -9.79 -13.68 14.42
N GLU A 353 -11.02 -14.20 14.30
CA GLU A 353 -11.61 -15.04 15.34
C GLU A 353 -10.82 -16.33 15.59
N LEU A 354 -10.31 -16.96 14.53
CA LEU A 354 -9.49 -18.16 14.63
C LEU A 354 -8.16 -17.86 15.32
N TYR A 355 -7.49 -16.75 15.00
CA TYR A 355 -6.29 -16.32 15.69
C TYR A 355 -6.54 -16.05 17.17
N GLY A 356 -7.60 -15.32 17.53
CA GLY A 356 -7.98 -15.13 18.93
C GLY A 356 -8.24 -16.44 19.67
N LYS A 357 -8.90 -17.40 19.04
CA LYS A 357 -9.11 -18.74 19.62
C LYS A 357 -7.80 -19.52 19.80
N TYR A 358 -6.92 -19.51 18.80
CA TYR A 358 -5.72 -20.35 18.80
C TYR A 358 -4.53 -19.73 19.52
N ALA A 359 -4.41 -18.41 19.58
CA ALA A 359 -3.50 -17.71 20.47
C ALA A 359 -3.80 -18.05 21.95
N ASN A 360 -5.09 -18.00 22.34
CA ASN A 360 -5.51 -18.42 23.69
C ASN A 360 -5.16 -19.88 24.01
N LYS A 361 -5.30 -20.78 23.04
CA LYS A 361 -4.87 -22.18 23.19
C LYS A 361 -3.35 -22.32 23.27
N SER A 362 -2.61 -21.58 22.44
CA SER A 362 -1.15 -21.54 22.46
C SER A 362 -0.64 -21.20 23.86
N VAL A 363 -1.18 -20.13 24.45
CA VAL A 363 -0.89 -19.71 25.82
C VAL A 363 -1.24 -20.78 26.85
N HIS A 364 -2.47 -21.31 26.78
CA HIS A 364 -2.97 -22.24 27.79
C HIS A 364 -2.20 -23.57 27.82
N TYR A 365 -1.79 -24.08 26.66
CA TYR A 365 -1.11 -25.36 26.54
C TYR A 365 0.42 -25.23 26.40
N GLY A 366 0.97 -24.02 26.25
CA GLY A 366 2.39 -23.79 26.01
C GLY A 366 2.88 -24.37 24.69
N VAL A 367 2.05 -24.25 23.64
CA VAL A 367 2.31 -24.83 22.31
C VAL A 367 2.30 -23.73 21.27
N ASP A 368 3.36 -23.66 20.47
CA ASP A 368 3.48 -22.70 19.36
C ASP A 368 2.24 -22.69 18.45
N ILE A 369 1.75 -21.50 18.14
CA ILE A 369 0.60 -21.27 17.27
C ILE A 369 0.79 -21.83 15.86
N GLN A 370 2.04 -21.94 15.36
CA GLN A 370 2.35 -22.58 14.07
C GLN A 370 1.74 -23.99 13.96
N ARG A 371 1.64 -24.71 15.09
CA ARG A 371 1.06 -26.07 15.15
C ARG A 371 -0.45 -26.10 14.99
N TYR A 372 -1.11 -24.97 15.16
CA TYR A 372 -2.56 -24.83 15.04
C TYR A 372 -3.01 -24.33 13.66
N ILE A 373 -2.11 -23.82 12.82
CA ILE A 373 -2.41 -23.37 11.45
C ILE A 373 -3.17 -24.41 10.62
N PRO A 374 -2.84 -25.73 10.63
CA PRO A 374 -3.63 -26.73 9.91
C PRO A 374 -5.07 -26.86 10.44
N ASN A 375 -5.26 -26.66 11.74
CA ASN A 375 -6.60 -26.68 12.34
C ASN A 375 -7.39 -25.41 11.99
N MET A 376 -6.72 -24.27 11.91
CA MET A 376 -7.32 -23.02 11.45
C MET A 376 -7.80 -23.15 10.00
N ALA A 377 -6.96 -23.65 9.09
CA ALA A 377 -7.36 -23.88 7.69
C ALA A 377 -8.57 -24.82 7.57
N LYS A 378 -8.61 -25.88 8.41
CA LYS A 378 -9.75 -26.79 8.47
C LYS A 378 -11.02 -26.08 8.98
N GLU A 379 -10.93 -25.34 10.08
CA GLU A 379 -12.08 -24.64 10.66
C GLU A 379 -12.56 -23.48 9.77
N LEU A 380 -11.66 -22.80 9.05
CA LEU A 380 -12.01 -21.78 8.07
C LEU A 380 -12.93 -22.38 7.00
N ARG A 381 -12.59 -23.56 6.47
CA ARG A 381 -13.44 -24.29 5.53
C ARG A 381 -14.82 -24.64 6.11
N GLU A 382 -14.88 -24.99 7.39
CA GLU A 382 -16.14 -25.29 8.07
C GLU A 382 -17.02 -24.03 8.25
N ARG A 383 -16.39 -22.86 8.46
CA ARG A 383 -17.07 -21.56 8.65
C ARG A 383 -17.49 -20.91 7.33
N VAL A 384 -16.70 -21.08 6.28
CA VAL A 384 -16.93 -20.52 4.95
C VAL A 384 -17.03 -21.65 3.93
N PRO A 385 -18.06 -22.53 4.00
CA PRO A 385 -18.12 -23.72 3.14
C PRO A 385 -18.31 -23.34 1.67
N GLU A 386 -17.76 -24.16 0.77
CA GLU A 386 -17.73 -23.92 -0.68
C GLU A 386 -19.11 -23.61 -1.27
N GLU A 387 -20.14 -24.34 -0.84
CA GLU A 387 -21.53 -24.16 -1.28
C GLU A 387 -22.11 -22.78 -0.93
N ASN A 388 -21.58 -22.11 0.11
CA ASN A 388 -22.04 -20.80 0.58
C ASN A 388 -21.06 -19.67 0.23
N ALA A 389 -19.88 -19.98 -0.29
CA ALA A 389 -18.80 -19.01 -0.49
C ALA A 389 -19.25 -17.82 -1.35
N SER A 390 -19.93 -18.06 -2.47
CA SER A 390 -20.47 -16.99 -3.32
C SER A 390 -21.54 -16.13 -2.64
N LEU A 391 -22.36 -16.72 -1.75
CA LEU A 391 -23.37 -15.98 -0.99
C LEU A 391 -22.70 -15.09 0.06
N LEU A 392 -21.74 -15.64 0.81
CA LEU A 392 -20.99 -14.89 1.83
C LEU A 392 -20.19 -13.75 1.20
N TYR A 393 -19.57 -13.99 0.05
CA TYR A 393 -18.92 -12.95 -0.73
C TYR A 393 -19.87 -11.79 -1.05
N GLN A 394 -21.06 -12.07 -1.59
CA GLN A 394 -22.05 -11.03 -1.90
C GLN A 394 -22.55 -10.27 -0.67
N GLN A 395 -22.55 -10.89 0.52
CA GLN A 395 -23.01 -10.28 1.77
C GLN A 395 -21.94 -9.47 2.50
N ARG A 396 -20.66 -9.62 2.12
CA ARG A 396 -19.53 -9.08 2.89
C ARG A 396 -18.62 -8.17 2.07
N VAL A 397 -18.51 -8.40 0.75
CA VAL A 397 -17.67 -7.59 -0.12
C VAL A 397 -18.42 -6.33 -0.53
N PRO A 398 -17.94 -5.14 -0.13
CA PRO A 398 -18.61 -3.89 -0.42
C PRO A 398 -18.65 -3.59 -1.93
N VAL A 399 -19.55 -2.69 -2.30
CA VAL A 399 -19.48 -2.02 -3.60
C VAL A 399 -18.33 -1.03 -3.56
N THR A 400 -17.40 -1.07 -4.51
CA THR A 400 -16.19 -0.22 -4.51
C THR A 400 -15.87 0.27 -5.93
N PRO A 401 -15.12 1.39 -6.08
CA PRO A 401 -14.58 1.78 -7.37
C PRO A 401 -13.73 0.68 -8.02
N LEU A 402 -12.89 -0.03 -7.24
CA LEU A 402 -12.13 -1.18 -7.76
C LEU A 402 -13.04 -2.18 -8.48
N ARG A 403 -14.08 -2.65 -7.78
CA ARG A 403 -15.04 -3.64 -8.29
C ARG A 403 -15.84 -3.11 -9.49
N ALA A 404 -16.16 -1.82 -9.50
CA ALA A 404 -16.80 -1.15 -10.63
C ALA A 404 -15.92 -1.17 -11.89
N PHE A 405 -14.62 -0.92 -11.75
CA PHE A 405 -13.68 -0.95 -12.87
C PHE A 405 -13.30 -2.38 -13.28
N ASP A 406 -13.26 -3.33 -12.35
CA ASP A 406 -13.17 -4.75 -12.69
C ASP A 406 -14.34 -5.19 -13.59
N ARG A 407 -15.56 -4.75 -13.25
CA ARG A 407 -16.75 -4.97 -14.10
C ARG A 407 -16.61 -4.33 -15.49
N GLY A 408 -15.97 -3.17 -15.60
CA GLY A 408 -15.66 -2.53 -16.88
C GLY A 408 -14.81 -3.42 -17.81
N ALA A 409 -13.87 -4.20 -17.26
CA ALA A 409 -13.10 -5.18 -18.04
C ALA A 409 -13.96 -6.33 -18.56
N VAL A 410 -14.95 -6.76 -17.77
CA VAL A 410 -15.91 -7.81 -18.14
C VAL A 410 -16.89 -7.35 -19.21
N THR A 411 -17.43 -6.13 -19.08
CA THR A 411 -18.36 -5.57 -20.07
C THR A 411 -17.67 -5.06 -21.32
N GLY A 412 -16.37 -4.76 -21.23
CA GLY A 412 -15.57 -4.22 -22.33
C GLY A 412 -15.83 -2.75 -22.63
N LYS A 413 -16.53 -2.03 -21.74
CA LYS A 413 -16.89 -0.61 -21.95
C LYS A 413 -17.09 0.13 -20.61
N VAL A 414 -16.57 1.35 -20.55
CA VAL A 414 -16.82 2.33 -19.49
C VAL A 414 -17.14 3.68 -20.13
N VAL A 415 -18.22 4.33 -19.67
CA VAL A 415 -18.62 5.66 -20.15
C VAL A 415 -18.33 6.71 -19.09
N VAL A 416 -17.44 7.65 -19.39
CA VAL A 416 -17.11 8.80 -18.54
C VAL A 416 -17.96 9.99 -18.96
N VAL A 417 -18.84 10.45 -18.08
CA VAL A 417 -19.85 11.47 -18.35
C VAL A 417 -19.49 12.76 -17.61
N TYR A 418 -19.20 13.83 -18.34
CA TYR A 418 -18.98 15.17 -17.78
C TYR A 418 -20.20 16.06 -17.93
N GLY A 419 -20.37 16.98 -17.00
CA GLY A 419 -21.48 17.93 -16.99
C GLY A 419 -21.32 19.09 -17.98
N THR A 420 -22.42 19.51 -18.62
CA THR A 420 -22.44 20.69 -19.51
C THR A 420 -23.27 21.86 -18.98
N GLN A 421 -23.91 21.69 -17.82
CA GLN A 421 -24.81 22.68 -17.22
C GLN A 421 -24.10 23.71 -16.33
N ASN A 422 -22.77 23.65 -16.26
CA ASN A 422 -21.98 24.55 -15.43
C ASN A 422 -22.31 26.02 -15.79
N PRO A 423 -22.78 26.84 -14.82
CA PRO A 423 -23.18 28.22 -15.10
C PRO A 423 -22.02 29.11 -15.56
N ASP A 424 -20.77 28.68 -15.31
CA ASP A 424 -19.57 29.27 -15.90
C ASP A 424 -19.11 28.41 -17.11
N PRO A 425 -19.07 28.97 -18.34
CA PRO A 425 -18.60 28.26 -19.53
C PRO A 425 -17.16 27.71 -19.43
N LYS A 426 -16.28 28.34 -18.63
CA LYS A 426 -14.95 27.79 -18.36
C LYS A 426 -15.00 26.57 -17.43
N GLY A 427 -16.11 26.39 -16.72
CA GLY A 427 -16.37 25.24 -15.87
C GLY A 427 -16.70 23.98 -16.65
N ALA A 428 -17.55 24.09 -17.68
CA ALA A 428 -17.86 22.95 -18.55
C ALA A 428 -16.60 22.38 -19.23
N GLU A 429 -15.70 23.26 -19.69
CA GLU A 429 -14.42 22.84 -20.26
C GLU A 429 -13.51 22.18 -19.22
N TYR A 430 -13.49 22.70 -17.99
CA TYR A 430 -12.71 22.11 -16.89
C TYR A 430 -13.24 20.73 -16.47
N ASP A 431 -14.56 20.55 -16.46
CA ASP A 431 -15.20 19.26 -16.17
C ASP A 431 -14.90 18.25 -17.29
N ARG A 432 -14.93 18.68 -18.57
CA ARG A 432 -14.50 17.88 -19.73
C ARG A 432 -13.05 17.42 -19.62
N GLU A 433 -12.11 18.35 -19.36
CA GLU A 433 -10.69 18.03 -19.15
C GLU A 433 -10.51 17.05 -17.98
N THR A 434 -11.30 17.19 -16.90
CA THR A 434 -11.23 16.26 -15.76
C THR A 434 -11.67 14.86 -16.16
N ALA A 435 -12.76 14.75 -16.93
CA ALA A 435 -13.20 13.48 -17.49
C ALA A 435 -12.17 12.86 -18.45
N GLU A 436 -11.46 13.66 -19.24
CA GLU A 436 -10.37 13.18 -20.10
C GLU A 436 -9.18 12.63 -19.29
N LEU A 437 -8.78 13.33 -18.21
CA LEU A 437 -7.74 12.83 -17.30
C LEU A 437 -8.12 11.50 -16.65
N ILE A 438 -9.38 11.36 -16.22
CA ILE A 438 -9.89 10.09 -15.67
C ILE A 438 -9.86 9.01 -16.75
N ALA A 439 -10.33 9.32 -17.96
CA ALA A 439 -10.31 8.37 -19.08
C ALA A 439 -8.90 7.91 -19.45
N ASP A 440 -7.91 8.80 -19.42
CA ASP A 440 -6.50 8.45 -19.66
C ASP A 440 -5.95 7.52 -18.57
N ASN A 441 -6.25 7.80 -17.30
CA ASN A 441 -5.87 6.90 -16.19
C ASN A 441 -6.54 5.53 -16.34
N LEU A 442 -7.81 5.47 -16.75
CA LEU A 442 -8.51 4.20 -17.01
C LEU A 442 -7.90 3.43 -18.19
N ARG A 443 -7.46 4.11 -19.25
CA ARG A 443 -6.75 3.46 -20.37
C ARG A 443 -5.43 2.86 -19.92
N THR A 444 -4.67 3.56 -19.06
CA THR A 444 -3.44 3.03 -18.47
C THR A 444 -3.73 1.87 -17.52
N PHE A 445 -4.77 1.99 -16.69
CA PHE A 445 -5.25 0.93 -15.82
C PHE A 445 -5.49 -0.33 -16.67
N TYR A 446 -6.42 -0.32 -17.61
CA TYR A 446 -6.74 -1.48 -18.46
C TYR A 446 -5.64 -1.93 -19.46
N SER A 447 -4.47 -1.30 -19.47
CA SER A 447 -3.40 -1.60 -20.45
C SER A 447 -2.86 -3.03 -20.37
N GLN A 448 -3.02 -3.69 -19.22
CA GLN A 448 -2.59 -5.08 -18.99
C GLN A 448 -3.72 -6.10 -19.25
N TRP A 449 -4.94 -5.66 -19.59
CA TRP A 449 -6.04 -6.58 -19.91
C TRP A 449 -5.84 -7.21 -21.28
N ASN A 450 -6.01 -8.53 -21.38
CA ASN A 450 -5.93 -9.23 -22.67
C ASN A 450 -7.14 -8.93 -23.58
N GLY A 451 -8.24 -8.43 -23.03
CA GLY A 451 -9.40 -7.95 -23.78
C GLY A 451 -9.31 -6.46 -24.11
N SER A 452 -10.27 -5.95 -24.88
CA SER A 452 -10.40 -4.52 -25.13
C SER A 452 -11.45 -3.90 -24.21
N VAL A 453 -11.10 -2.81 -23.53
CA VAL A 453 -12.06 -1.96 -22.81
C VAL A 453 -12.17 -0.63 -23.53
N GLU A 454 -13.37 -0.33 -24.06
CA GLU A 454 -13.66 0.95 -24.69
C GLU A 454 -13.94 2.01 -23.61
N ILE A 455 -13.09 3.04 -23.53
CA ILE A 455 -13.29 4.19 -22.63
C ILE A 455 -13.82 5.37 -23.43
N VAL A 456 -15.11 5.67 -23.24
CA VAL A 456 -15.84 6.70 -23.99
C VAL A 456 -16.08 7.92 -23.11
N VAL A 457 -15.65 9.10 -23.53
CA VAL A 457 -15.94 10.37 -22.84
C VAL A 457 -17.14 11.05 -23.51
N LYS A 458 -18.18 11.38 -22.75
CA LYS A 458 -19.40 12.02 -23.24
C LYS A 458 -19.84 13.18 -22.37
N ALA A 459 -20.45 14.17 -23.01
CA ALA A 459 -21.25 15.16 -22.31
C ALA A 459 -22.54 14.51 -21.79
N ASP A 460 -23.00 14.90 -20.62
CA ASP A 460 -24.28 14.52 -20.01
C ASP A 460 -25.47 14.57 -20.98
N VAL A 461 -25.58 15.63 -21.78
CA VAL A 461 -26.65 15.80 -22.79
C VAL A 461 -26.58 14.85 -23.99
N ASN A 462 -25.47 14.13 -24.16
CA ASN A 462 -25.23 13.20 -25.28
C ASN A 462 -25.24 11.73 -24.85
N VAL A 463 -25.53 11.44 -23.57
CA VAL A 463 -25.67 10.06 -23.07
C VAL A 463 -27.04 9.53 -23.49
N THR A 464 -27.09 8.31 -24.03
CA THR A 464 -28.34 7.66 -24.43
C THR A 464 -28.96 6.86 -23.28
N GLU A 465 -30.26 6.54 -23.35
CA GLU A 465 -30.94 5.70 -22.34
C GLU A 465 -30.24 4.36 -22.14
N ASP A 466 -29.83 3.68 -23.23
CA ASP A 466 -29.08 2.43 -23.15
C ASP A 466 -27.74 2.61 -22.42
N GLU A 467 -27.05 3.74 -22.64
CA GLU A 467 -25.77 4.02 -22.00
C GLU A 467 -25.92 4.32 -20.51
N LEU A 468 -27.08 4.82 -20.07
CA LEU A 468 -27.34 5.01 -18.64
C LEU A 468 -27.35 3.69 -17.86
N GLY A 469 -27.43 2.53 -18.53
CA GLY A 469 -27.31 1.19 -17.93
C GLY A 469 -25.91 0.58 -18.00
N GLU A 470 -24.90 1.28 -18.53
CA GLU A 470 -23.52 0.81 -18.64
C GLU A 470 -22.74 0.99 -17.33
N ASN A 471 -21.46 0.60 -17.30
CA ASN A 471 -20.55 1.06 -16.26
C ASN A 471 -20.21 2.54 -16.49
N LEU A 472 -20.60 3.38 -15.54
CA LEU A 472 -20.50 4.84 -15.66
C LEU A 472 -19.46 5.42 -14.71
N VAL A 473 -18.79 6.46 -15.18
CA VAL A 473 -18.11 7.42 -14.31
C VAL A 473 -18.80 8.77 -14.47
N LEU A 474 -19.44 9.27 -13.43
CA LEU A 474 -20.09 10.57 -13.43
C LEU A 474 -19.14 11.63 -12.85
N VAL A 475 -18.89 12.68 -13.61
CA VAL A 475 -17.97 13.78 -13.23
C VAL A 475 -18.76 15.06 -13.01
N GLY A 476 -18.63 15.62 -11.81
CA GLY A 476 -19.28 16.84 -11.36
C GLY A 476 -20.52 16.61 -10.51
N GLY A 477 -20.92 17.65 -9.77
CA GLY A 477 -22.13 17.64 -8.94
C GLY A 477 -23.42 17.89 -9.74
N PRO A 478 -24.60 17.83 -9.07
CA PRO A 478 -25.91 17.96 -9.73
C PRO A 478 -26.15 19.33 -10.38
N ALA A 479 -25.39 20.36 -10.01
CA ALA A 479 -25.46 21.67 -10.67
C ALA A 479 -24.76 21.72 -12.03
N ALA A 480 -23.80 20.82 -12.26
CA ALA A 480 -22.98 20.80 -13.46
C ALA A 480 -23.39 19.66 -14.40
N ASN A 481 -23.80 18.52 -13.85
CA ASN A 481 -24.08 17.29 -14.58
C ASN A 481 -25.54 16.86 -14.43
N SER A 482 -26.30 16.87 -15.52
CA SER A 482 -27.74 16.58 -15.51
C SER A 482 -28.05 15.14 -15.12
N VAL A 483 -27.20 14.19 -15.52
CA VAL A 483 -27.36 12.77 -15.17
C VAL A 483 -27.25 12.58 -13.66
N VAL A 484 -26.30 13.27 -13.02
CA VAL A 484 -26.16 13.27 -11.56
C VAL A 484 -27.38 13.90 -10.88
N ALA A 485 -27.89 15.01 -11.42
CA ALA A 485 -29.07 15.68 -10.87
C ALA A 485 -30.30 14.77 -10.80
N GLU A 486 -30.46 13.88 -11.79
CA GLU A 486 -31.54 12.89 -11.85
C GLU A 486 -31.26 11.66 -10.97
N MET A 487 -30.01 11.19 -10.91
CA MET A 487 -29.66 9.93 -10.25
C MET A 487 -29.38 10.04 -8.75
N GLN A 488 -28.95 11.19 -8.23
CA GLN A 488 -28.45 11.29 -6.84
C GLN A 488 -29.47 10.90 -5.76
N GLU A 489 -30.78 10.95 -6.05
CA GLU A 489 -31.83 10.51 -5.12
C GLU A 489 -31.79 8.99 -4.86
N HIS A 490 -31.12 8.23 -5.71
CA HIS A 490 -30.89 6.79 -5.54
C HIS A 490 -29.57 6.46 -4.85
N PHE A 491 -28.76 7.46 -4.49
CA PHE A 491 -27.44 7.27 -3.90
C PHE A 491 -27.46 7.41 -2.37
N PRO A 492 -26.47 6.83 -1.66
CA PRO A 492 -26.32 6.98 -0.20
C PRO A 492 -25.89 8.39 0.21
N LEU A 493 -25.33 9.17 -0.71
CA LEU A 493 -24.88 10.55 -0.49
C LEU A 493 -25.48 11.44 -1.58
N ARG A 494 -25.77 12.69 -1.24
CA ARG A 494 -26.28 13.69 -2.18
C ARG A 494 -25.68 15.06 -1.92
N PHE A 495 -25.62 15.89 -2.96
CA PHE A 495 -25.28 17.30 -2.80
C PHE A 495 -26.56 18.12 -2.66
N VAL A 496 -26.68 18.83 -1.54
CA VAL A 496 -27.78 19.76 -1.27
C VAL A 496 -27.27 21.18 -1.20
N LYS A 497 -28.13 22.13 -1.56
CA LYS A 497 -27.78 23.54 -1.60
C LYS A 497 -28.13 24.21 -0.28
N GLU A 498 -27.12 24.74 0.40
CA GLU A 498 -27.26 25.53 1.62
C GLU A 498 -26.79 26.97 1.39
N GLY A 499 -27.76 27.87 1.22
CA GLY A 499 -27.50 29.25 0.82
C GLY A 499 -26.79 29.34 -0.54
N ASN A 500 -25.53 29.74 -0.53
CA ASN A 500 -24.70 29.91 -1.74
C ASN A 500 -23.71 28.76 -1.99
N TYR A 501 -23.70 27.74 -1.12
CA TYR A 501 -22.74 26.64 -1.17
C TYR A 501 -23.45 25.31 -1.34
N TRP A 502 -22.70 24.31 -1.80
CA TRP A 502 -23.12 22.92 -1.86
C TRP A 502 -22.50 22.17 -0.70
N VAL A 503 -23.31 21.38 0.00
CA VAL A 503 -22.86 20.48 1.07
C VAL A 503 -23.29 19.06 0.75
N ILE A 504 -22.55 18.09 1.29
CA ILE A 504 -22.88 16.68 1.15
C ILE A 504 -23.77 16.29 2.34
N GLU A 505 -24.84 15.55 2.07
CA GLU A 505 -25.74 15.00 3.06
C GLU A 505 -25.85 13.47 2.89
N HIS A 506 -25.88 12.76 4.01
CA HIS A 506 -26.16 11.33 4.06
C HIS A 506 -27.65 11.05 3.86
N SER A 507 -27.96 10.13 2.95
CA SER A 507 -29.32 9.71 2.68
C SER A 507 -29.85 8.88 3.86
N PRO A 508 -31.00 9.24 4.47
CA PRO A 508 -31.52 8.54 5.65
C PRO A 508 -32.02 7.12 5.34
N ASN A 509 -32.13 6.75 4.05
CA ASN A 509 -32.61 5.45 3.60
C ASN A 509 -31.49 4.42 3.44
N TRP A 510 -30.24 4.82 3.68
CA TRP A 510 -29.06 3.97 3.55
C TRP A 510 -28.44 3.70 4.91
N SER A 511 -27.91 2.50 5.08
CA SER A 511 -27.05 2.13 6.20
C SER A 511 -25.66 1.85 5.64
N ALA A 512 -24.66 2.54 6.17
CA ALA A 512 -23.27 2.31 5.86
C ALA A 512 -22.48 2.24 7.17
N ASP A 513 -21.50 1.35 7.22
CA ASP A 513 -20.47 1.42 8.24
C ASP A 513 -19.48 2.52 7.82
N SER A 514 -19.25 3.48 8.70
CA SER A 514 -18.46 4.69 8.39
C SER A 514 -17.34 4.87 9.40
N PHE A 515 -16.19 5.31 8.92
CA PHE A 515 -14.99 5.60 9.68
C PHE A 515 -14.43 6.96 9.24
N ILE A 516 -13.75 7.64 10.13
CA ILE A 516 -13.16 8.95 9.91
C ILE A 516 -11.66 8.83 10.14
N ILE A 517 -10.86 9.06 9.11
CA ILE A 517 -9.45 9.38 9.29
C ILE A 517 -9.35 10.84 9.72
N THR A 518 -8.74 11.09 10.87
CA THR A 518 -8.71 12.39 11.52
C THR A 518 -7.33 13.07 11.38
N GLU A 519 -7.24 14.35 11.75
CA GLU A 519 -5.96 15.05 11.97
C GLU A 519 -5.37 14.77 13.37
N ASN A 520 -6.08 14.05 14.24
CA ASN A 520 -5.63 13.73 15.58
C ASN A 520 -4.67 12.53 15.54
N GLU A 521 -3.39 12.78 15.78
CA GLU A 521 -2.35 11.74 15.77
C GLU A 521 -2.53 10.69 16.87
N SER A 522 -3.19 11.04 17.98
CA SER A 522 -3.45 10.08 19.07
C SER A 522 -4.72 9.24 18.87
N ASP A 523 -5.53 9.59 17.87
CA ASP A 523 -6.81 8.94 17.55
C ASP A 523 -7.04 9.03 16.03
N PRO A 524 -6.17 8.36 15.25
CA PRO A 524 -6.07 8.59 13.80
C PRO A 524 -7.29 8.10 13.04
N VAL A 525 -8.00 7.08 13.55
CA VAL A 525 -9.21 6.51 12.96
C VAL A 525 -10.31 6.50 14.00
N VAL A 526 -11.48 7.04 13.65
CA VAL A 526 -12.66 7.06 14.53
C VAL A 526 -13.88 6.48 13.82
N LYS A 527 -14.63 5.58 14.45
CA LYS A 527 -15.91 5.09 13.92
C LYS A 527 -16.97 6.19 13.94
N GLY A 528 -17.54 6.49 12.77
CA GLY A 528 -18.58 7.49 12.63
C GLY A 528 -18.56 8.22 11.29
N GLN A 529 -19.30 9.33 11.24
CA GLN A 529 -19.45 10.19 10.06
C GLN A 529 -18.93 11.59 10.35
N LEU A 530 -18.35 12.23 9.35
CA LEU A 530 -17.92 13.62 9.45
C LEU A 530 -19.13 14.53 9.66
N ASN A 531 -18.94 15.60 10.43
CA ASN A 531 -19.90 16.68 10.46
C ASN A 531 -19.69 17.59 9.22
N LEU A 532 -20.61 17.48 8.26
CA LEU A 532 -20.49 18.15 6.96
C LEU A 532 -21.21 19.52 6.89
N SER A 533 -21.87 19.96 7.98
CA SER A 533 -22.72 21.15 8.00
C SER A 533 -22.02 22.45 7.60
N ASP A 534 -20.70 22.54 7.74
CA ASP A 534 -19.90 23.73 7.43
C ASP A 534 -18.66 23.41 6.56
N SER A 535 -18.73 22.38 5.71
CA SER A 535 -17.61 21.93 4.86
C SER A 535 -17.78 22.32 3.38
N PRO A 536 -17.60 23.60 2.99
CA PRO A 536 -17.82 24.08 1.62
C PRO A 536 -16.75 23.61 0.61
N THR A 537 -15.77 22.82 1.05
CA THR A 537 -14.68 22.26 0.24
C THR A 537 -14.76 20.74 0.13
N ALA A 538 -15.85 20.13 0.61
CA ALA A 538 -15.99 18.69 0.61
C ALA A 538 -15.94 18.13 -0.82
N THR A 539 -15.21 17.03 -0.98
CA THR A 539 -15.10 16.27 -2.23
C THR A 539 -15.53 14.84 -1.98
N LEU A 540 -16.23 14.28 -2.96
CA LEU A 540 -16.84 12.97 -2.95
C LEU A 540 -16.23 12.08 -4.05
N LEU A 541 -15.89 10.86 -3.65
CA LEU A 541 -15.81 9.70 -4.52
C LEU A 541 -16.80 8.66 -4.01
N LEU A 542 -17.61 8.07 -4.87
CA LEU A 542 -18.63 7.10 -4.47
C LEU A 542 -18.83 6.05 -5.56
N ALA A 543 -19.04 4.79 -5.17
CA ALA A 543 -19.40 3.70 -6.07
C ALA A 543 -20.74 3.08 -5.66
N VAL A 544 -21.68 2.93 -6.59
CA VAL A 544 -22.97 2.28 -6.34
C VAL A 544 -23.29 1.29 -7.46
N ARG A 545 -24.17 0.33 -7.18
CA ARG A 545 -24.82 -0.43 -8.26
C ARG A 545 -25.66 0.50 -9.11
N ASN A 546 -25.58 0.35 -10.42
CA ASN A 546 -26.31 1.20 -11.35
C ASN A 546 -27.83 0.94 -11.22
N PRO A 547 -28.65 1.95 -10.87
CA PRO A 547 -30.10 1.77 -10.73
C PRO A 547 -30.81 1.33 -12.01
N ASN A 548 -30.25 1.66 -13.18
CA ASN A 548 -30.79 1.26 -14.49
C ASN A 548 -30.36 -0.16 -14.89
N ASN A 549 -29.28 -0.68 -14.30
CA ASN A 549 -28.80 -2.04 -14.50
C ASN A 549 -27.93 -2.50 -13.32
N PRO A 550 -28.49 -3.20 -12.32
CA PRO A 550 -27.76 -3.57 -11.09
C PRO A 550 -26.55 -4.50 -11.25
N GLU A 551 -26.37 -5.07 -12.44
CA GLU A 551 -25.18 -5.85 -12.83
C GLU A 551 -23.95 -4.96 -13.12
N ASN A 552 -24.17 -3.66 -13.33
CA ASN A 552 -23.15 -2.66 -13.59
C ASN A 552 -23.08 -1.64 -12.45
N TYR A 553 -22.08 -0.78 -12.50
CA TYR A 553 -21.77 0.18 -11.44
C TYR A 553 -21.70 1.61 -11.95
N ILE A 554 -21.88 2.55 -11.02
CA ILE A 554 -21.64 3.97 -11.22
C ILE A 554 -20.56 4.39 -10.23
N VAL A 555 -19.50 5.02 -10.73
CA VAL A 555 -18.52 5.75 -9.92
C VAL A 555 -18.79 7.25 -10.07
N TRP A 556 -19.12 7.94 -8.98
CA TRP A 556 -19.39 9.37 -8.97
C TRP A 556 -18.25 10.13 -8.32
N ILE A 557 -17.73 11.12 -9.05
CA ILE A 557 -16.66 12.03 -8.60
C ILE A 557 -17.20 13.46 -8.65
N ALA A 558 -17.22 14.13 -7.51
CA ALA A 558 -17.71 15.50 -7.42
C ALA A 558 -17.09 16.25 -6.25
N GLY A 559 -16.78 17.53 -6.44
CA GLY A 559 -16.50 18.47 -5.36
C GLY A 559 -17.61 19.47 -5.15
N ALA A 560 -17.60 20.13 -3.98
CA ALA A 560 -18.35 21.36 -3.77
C ALA A 560 -18.00 22.44 -4.82
N ASP A 561 -16.79 22.36 -5.39
CA ASP A 561 -16.39 23.05 -6.61
C ASP A 561 -15.63 22.13 -7.58
N ARG A 562 -15.29 22.67 -8.76
CA ARG A 562 -14.59 21.94 -9.82
C ARG A 562 -13.17 21.52 -9.45
N TYR A 563 -12.49 22.26 -8.57
CA TYR A 563 -11.14 21.92 -8.13
C TYR A 563 -11.18 20.70 -7.22
N GLY A 564 -12.19 20.63 -6.35
CA GLY A 564 -12.54 19.42 -5.61
C GLY A 564 -12.79 18.25 -6.54
N THR A 565 -13.65 18.40 -7.56
CA THR A 565 -13.92 17.31 -8.54
C THR A 565 -12.64 16.72 -9.15
N ARG A 566 -11.63 17.55 -9.47
CA ARG A 566 -10.38 17.07 -10.09
C ARG A 566 -9.42 16.37 -9.12
N LEU A 567 -9.69 16.40 -7.82
CA LEU A 567 -8.87 15.75 -6.79
C LEU A 567 -8.84 14.22 -6.98
N PHE A 568 -9.98 13.60 -7.29
CA PHE A 568 -10.12 12.15 -7.53
C PHE A 568 -9.95 11.75 -9.01
N ARG A 569 -8.95 12.32 -9.69
CA ARG A 569 -8.67 12.02 -11.10
C ARG A 569 -8.23 10.58 -11.38
N ASN A 570 -7.76 9.85 -10.36
CA ASN A 570 -7.46 8.42 -10.44
C ASN A 570 -8.35 7.60 -9.48
N PRO A 571 -9.53 7.12 -9.91
CA PRO A 571 -10.48 6.43 -9.03
C PRO A 571 -10.26 4.92 -8.90
N THR A 572 -9.22 4.32 -9.47
CA THR A 572 -9.17 2.87 -9.77
C THR A 572 -9.04 1.93 -8.57
N TYR A 573 -8.47 2.37 -7.44
CA TYR A 573 -8.09 1.46 -6.33
C TYR A 573 -8.79 1.76 -5.01
N TYR A 574 -9.89 2.51 -5.02
CA TYR A 574 -10.61 2.78 -3.79
C TYR A 574 -11.38 1.53 -3.36
N LEU A 575 -11.21 1.14 -2.09
CA LEU A 575 -11.81 -0.06 -1.48
C LEU A 575 -12.96 0.25 -0.53
N SER A 576 -13.23 1.53 -0.29
CA SER A 576 -14.45 1.99 0.33
C SER A 576 -15.53 2.20 -0.73
N SER A 577 -16.79 2.11 -0.31
CA SER A 577 -17.94 2.41 -1.15
C SER A 577 -18.08 3.90 -1.40
N TYR A 578 -17.64 4.72 -0.46
CA TYR A 578 -17.43 6.14 -0.69
C TYR A 578 -16.28 6.70 0.16
N GLU A 579 -15.74 7.83 -0.28
CA GLU A 579 -14.89 8.72 0.50
C GLU A 579 -15.37 10.17 0.43
N ILE A 580 -15.41 10.85 1.59
CA ILE A 580 -15.63 12.29 1.69
C ILE A 580 -14.36 12.94 2.22
N PHE A 581 -13.70 13.76 1.41
CA PHE A 581 -12.53 14.52 1.81
C PHE A 581 -12.88 15.98 2.05
N THR A 582 -12.58 16.49 3.25
CA THR A 582 -12.84 17.90 3.62
C THR A 582 -11.58 18.77 3.65
N GLY A 583 -10.39 18.17 3.51
CA GLY A 583 -9.11 18.80 3.80
C GLY A 583 -8.66 18.69 5.26
N LYS A 584 -9.57 18.31 6.17
CA LYS A 584 -9.30 18.13 7.62
C LYS A 584 -9.62 16.72 8.13
N GLY A 585 -10.25 15.92 7.29
CA GLY A 585 -10.70 14.58 7.62
C GLY A 585 -11.14 13.86 6.35
N ILE A 586 -11.06 12.54 6.39
CA ILE A 586 -11.54 11.64 5.35
C ILE A 586 -12.59 10.74 5.98
N GLU A 587 -13.84 10.86 5.56
CA GLU A 587 -14.83 9.84 5.88
C GLU A 587 -14.74 8.72 4.86
N MET A 588 -14.63 7.47 5.31
CA MET A 588 -14.69 6.26 4.49
C MET A 588 -15.93 5.49 4.89
N GLY A 589 -16.77 5.12 3.93
CA GLY A 589 -17.94 4.30 4.23
C GLY A 589 -18.09 3.08 3.34
N PHE A 590 -18.76 2.07 3.90
CA PHE A 590 -18.86 0.73 3.35
C PHE A 590 -20.31 0.25 3.35
N TYR A 591 -20.75 -0.30 2.22
CA TYR A 591 -22.03 -1.02 2.07
C TYR A 591 -21.91 -2.10 0.99
N VAL A 592 -22.75 -3.13 1.11
CA VAL A 592 -22.75 -4.35 0.27
C VAL A 592 -23.88 -4.39 -0.75
#